data_AF-A0A959Z523-F1
#
_entry.id   AF-A0A959Z523-F1
#
_cell.length_a   1.000
_cell.length_b   1.000
_cell.length_c   1.000
_cell.angle_alpha   90.00
_cell.angle_beta   90.00
_cell.angle_gamma   90.00
#
_symmetry.space_group_name_H-M   'P 1'
#
loop_
_entity.id
_entity.type
_entity.pdbx_description
1 polymer ?
#
loop_
_entity_poly.entity_id
_entity_poly.type
_entity_poly.pdbx_seq_one_letter_code
_entity_poly.pdbx_strand_id
1 'polypeptide(L)' 'MPPGSKRRRKKTKFVKITIKLSTRQKKSLLNYCRARRTTPNKLIKKSIKRYINGFDKNVPQEFYVTENQLDLFD' A
#
# COMPACT_ATOMS: atom_id res chain seq x y z
N MET A 1 13.70 3.03 42.64
CA MET A 1 13.28 2.45 41.33
C MET A 1 14.08 3.17 40.24
N PRO A 2 14.80 2.47 39.34
CA PRO A 2 15.67 3.14 38.38
C PRO A 2 14.84 3.89 37.32
N PRO A 3 15.37 4.99 36.75
CA PRO A 3 14.64 5.82 35.79
C PRO A 3 14.28 5.00 34.54
N GLY A 4 12.98 4.95 34.23
CA GLY A 4 12.43 4.15 33.15
C GLY A 4 13.13 4.42 31.82
N SER A 5 13.72 3.38 31.25
CA SER A 5 14.32 3.44 29.92
C SER A 5 13.25 3.79 28.88
N LYS A 6 13.31 5.01 28.34
CA LYS A 6 12.45 5.42 27.23
C LYS A 6 12.69 4.46 26.06
N ARG A 7 11.74 3.56 25.78
CA ARG A 7 11.78 2.66 24.61
C ARG A 7 11.98 3.51 23.35
N ARG A 8 13.17 3.43 22.74
CA ARG A 8 13.46 4.10 21.46
C ARG A 8 12.46 3.58 20.42
N ARG A 9 11.63 4.46 19.87
CA ARG A 9 10.72 4.12 18.76
C ARG A 9 11.56 3.63 17.58
N LYS A 10 11.25 2.43 17.06
CA LYS A 10 11.91 1.91 15.85
C LYS A 10 11.65 2.88 14.70
N LYS A 11 12.70 3.19 13.93
CA LYS A 11 12.57 4.03 12.73
C LYS A 11 11.64 3.35 11.72
N THR A 12 10.70 4.09 11.16
CA THR A 12 9.88 3.62 10.05
C THR A 12 10.78 3.41 8.82
N LYS A 13 10.80 2.19 8.28
CA LYS A 13 11.50 1.88 7.04
C LYS A 13 10.55 2.16 5.87
N PHE A 14 11.01 2.95 4.90
CA PHE A 14 10.27 3.21 3.67
C PHE A 14 10.91 2.43 2.52
N VAL A 15 10.06 1.80 1.70
CA VAL A 15 10.48 1.02 0.52
C VAL A 15 9.92 1.70 -0.73
N LYS A 16 10.69 1.69 -1.83
CA LYS A 16 10.27 2.22 -3.13
C LYS A 16 9.52 1.14 -3.91
N ILE A 17 8.43 1.53 -4.56
CA ILE A 17 7.69 0.69 -5.51
C ILE A 17 7.77 1.37 -6.88
N THR A 18 8.11 0.61 -7.92
CA THR A 18 8.18 1.08 -9.30
C THR A 18 6.98 0.56 -10.07
N ILE A 19 6.21 1.47 -10.67
CA ILE A 19 5.01 1.13 -11.45
C ILE A 19 5.24 1.58 -12.89
N LYS A 20 5.02 0.66 -13.84
CA LYS A 20 5.01 1.01 -15.27
C LYS A 20 3.70 1.74 -15.59
N LEU A 21 3.82 2.89 -16.25
CA LEU A 21 2.69 3.68 -16.74
C LEU A 21 2.94 4.03 -18.20
N SER A 22 1.87 4.10 -18.99
CA SER A 22 1.96 4.76 -20.30
C SER A 22 2.35 6.22 -20.13
N THR A 23 2.99 6.79 -21.16
CA THR A 23 3.38 8.20 -21.18
C THR A 23 2.18 9.13 -20.94
N ARG A 24 1.02 8.77 -21.51
CA ARG A 24 -0.24 9.51 -21.32
C ARG A 24 -0.70 9.47 -19.87
N GLN A 25 -0.72 8.29 -19.24
CA GLN A 25 -1.12 8.15 -17.83
C GLN A 25 -0.20 8.96 -16.91
N LYS A 26 1.12 8.91 -17.13
CA LYS A 26 2.08 9.71 -16.35
C LYS A 26 1.81 11.20 -16.48
N LYS A 27 1.58 11.70 -17.70
CA LYS A 27 1.26 13.11 -17.96
C LYS A 27 -0.03 13.53 -17.25
N SER A 28 -1.10 12.74 -17.37
CA SER A 28 -2.37 13.01 -16.69
C SER A 28 -2.23 13.01 -15.16
N LEU A 29 -1.48 12.05 -14.60
CA LEU A 29 -1.22 11.97 -13.16
C LEU A 29 -0.52 13.23 -12.64
N LEU A 30 0.52 13.70 -13.34
CA LEU A 30 1.26 14.90 -12.96
C LEU A 30 0.40 16.17 -13.06
N ASN A 31 -0.37 16.31 -14.14
CA ASN A 31 -1.26 17.46 -14.32
C ASN A 31 -2.34 17.52 -13.23
N TYR A 32 -2.96 16.38 -12.90
CA TYR A 32 -3.91 16.30 -11.81
C TYR A 32 -3.29 16.69 -10.46
N CYS A 33 -2.08 16.16 -10.18
CA CYS A 33 -1.39 16.46 -8.93
C CYS A 33 -1.07 17.96 -8.78
N ARG A 34 -0.67 18.62 -9.88
CA ARG A 34 -0.45 20.07 -9.92
C ARG A 34 -1.74 20.84 -9.66
N ALA A 35 -2.82 20.52 -10.37
CA ALA A 35 -4.12 21.20 -10.23
C ALA A 35 -4.69 21.10 -8.81
N ARG A 36 -4.48 19.98 -8.11
CA ARG A 36 -4.99 19.73 -6.76
C ARG A 36 -3.96 19.99 -5.65
N ARG A 37 -2.79 20.57 -5.96
CA ARG A 37 -1.69 20.83 -4.99
C ARG A 37 -1.35 19.59 -4.13
N THR A 38 -1.25 18.44 -4.78
CA THR A 38 -0.91 17.16 -4.15
C THR A 38 0.31 16.54 -4.84
N THR A 39 0.80 15.42 -4.31
CA THR A 39 1.89 14.65 -4.92
C THR A 39 1.38 13.29 -5.41
N PRO A 40 2.00 12.71 -6.44
CA PRO A 40 1.65 11.35 -6.89
C PRO A 40 1.69 10.34 -5.74
N ASN A 41 2.70 10.43 -4.87
CA ASN A 41 2.81 9.57 -3.69
C ASN A 41 1.62 9.72 -2.73
N LYS A 42 1.22 10.95 -2.40
CA LYS A 42 0.08 11.20 -1.51
C LYS A 42 -1.24 10.73 -2.14
N LEU A 43 -1.41 10.94 -3.44
CA LEU A 43 -2.58 10.49 -4.18
C LEU A 43 -2.66 8.95 -4.18
N ILE A 44 -1.60 8.27 -4.62
CA ILE A 44 -1.55 6.80 -4.67
C ILE A 44 -1.81 6.21 -3.29
N LYS A 45 -1.13 6.71 -2.25
CA LYS A 45 -1.37 6.26 -0.87
C LYS A 45 -2.81 6.44 -0.42
N LYS A 46 -3.47 7.55 -0.79
CA LYS A 46 -4.88 7.78 -0.45
C LYS A 46 -5.79 6.79 -1.18
N SER A 47 -5.52 6.53 -2.47
CA SER A 47 -6.30 5.60 -3.28
C SER A 47 -6.16 4.15 -2.79
N ILE A 48 -4.95 3.73 -2.39
CA ILE A 48 -4.72 2.35 -1.91
C ILE A 48 -4.97 2.16 -0.42
N LYS A 49 -5.28 3.23 0.34
CA LYS A 49 -5.35 3.21 1.81
C LYS A 49 -6.25 2.10 2.35
N ARG A 50 -7.42 1.89 1.74
CA ARG A 50 -8.37 0.84 2.16
C ARG A 50 -7.84 -0.57 1.93
N TYR A 51 -6.95 -0.77 0.96
CA TYR A 51 -6.39 -2.06 0.61
C TYR A 51 -5.09 -2.41 1.36
N ILE A 52 -4.47 -1.44 2.03
CA ILE A 52 -3.22 -1.67 2.78
C ILE A 52 -3.39 -1.56 4.30
N ASN A 53 -4.49 -0.95 4.77
CA ASN A 53 -4.74 -0.80 6.19
C ASN A 53 -5.18 -2.14 6.81
N GLY A 54 -4.36 -2.70 7.70
CA GLY A 54 -4.68 -3.93 8.46
C GLY A 54 -4.14 -5.22 7.85
N PHE A 55 -3.82 -5.20 6.55
CA PHE A 55 -3.22 -6.33 5.83
C PHE A 55 -1.74 -6.59 6.19
N ASP A 56 -1.11 -5.71 6.97
CA ASP A 56 0.24 -5.92 7.52
C ASP A 56 0.27 -6.92 8.68
N LYS A 57 -0.88 -7.16 9.34
CA LYS A 57 -0.99 -8.00 10.53
C LYS A 57 -1.66 -9.34 10.23
N ASN A 58 -2.85 -9.29 9.65
CA ASN A 58 -3.65 -10.45 9.30
C ASN A 58 -4.31 -10.19 7.95
N VAL A 59 -4.07 -11.07 6.98
CA VAL A 59 -4.88 -11.15 5.77
C VAL A 59 -6.08 -12.04 6.11
N PRO A 60 -7.34 -11.62 5.90
CA PRO A 60 -8.49 -12.49 6.13
C PRO A 60 -8.39 -13.77 5.30
N GLN A 61 -8.72 -14.92 5.89
CA GLN A 61 -8.67 -16.24 5.22
C GLN A 61 -9.47 -16.28 3.91
N GLU A 62 -10.53 -15.47 3.81
CA GLU A 62 -11.38 -15.31 2.62
C GLU A 62 -10.64 -14.85 1.36
N PHE A 63 -9.48 -14.19 1.49
CA PHE A 63 -8.65 -13.78 0.35
C PHE A 63 -7.58 -14.80 -0.04
N TYR A 64 -7.42 -15.87 0.74
CA TYR A 64 -6.61 -17.03 0.37
C TYR A 64 -7.46 -17.96 -0.50
N VAL A 65 -7.92 -17.47 -1.65
CA VAL A 65 -8.50 -18.36 -2.65
C VAL A 65 -7.36 -19.27 -3.11
N THR A 66 -7.40 -20.52 -2.67
CA THR A 66 -6.49 -21.56 -3.13
C THR A 66 -6.80 -21.81 -4.60
N GLU A 67 -5.79 -21.68 -5.47
CA GLU A 67 -5.90 -21.88 -6.93
C GLU A 67 -6.40 -23.29 -7.33
N ASN A 68 -6.59 -24.22 -6.37
CA ASN A 68 -6.89 -25.64 -6.62
C ASN A 68 -8.32 -26.09 -6.21
N GLN A 69 -9.26 -25.18 -5.95
CA GLN A 69 -10.62 -25.57 -5.48
C GLN A 69 -11.66 -25.84 -6.59
N LEU A 70 -11.25 -25.98 -7.86
CA LEU A 70 -12.18 -26.29 -8.96
C LEU A 70 -12.10 -27.72 -9.52
N ASP A 71 -11.20 -28.59 -9.03
CA ASP A 71 -11.11 -29.99 -9.50
C ASP A 71 -11.74 -30.98 -8.49
N LEU A 72 -12.99 -30.76 -8.07
CA LEU A 72 -13.73 -31.76 -7.28
C LEU A 72 -14.97 -32.33 -7.96
N PHE A 73 -15.17 -32.03 -9.25
CA PHE A 73 -16.26 -32.58 -10.05
C PHE A 73 -15.82 -32.83 -11.50
N ASP A 74 -14.90 -33.79 -11.68
CA ASP A 74 -14.78 -34.59 -12.91
C ASP A 74 -14.67 -36.08 -12.51
#